data_AF-A0A1X0EGL6-F1
#
_entry.id   AF-A0A1X0EGL6-F1
#
_cell.length_a   1.000
_cell.length_b   1.000
_cell.length_c   1.000
_cell.angle_alpha   90.00
_cell.angle_beta   90.00
_cell.angle_gamma   90.00
#
_symmetry.space_group_name_H-M   'P 1'
#
loop_
_entity.id
_entity.type
_entity.pdbx_description
1 polymer ?
#
loop_
_entity_poly.entity_id
_entity_poly.type
_entity_poly.pdbx_seq_one_letter_code
_entity_poly.pdbx_strand_id
1 'polypeptide(L)'
;GYAPVIGSPMLMAFAQRSPFAENFQSMGKSRAGGSKFLAELNELPQEEWPGRLRRFLSEQVGLILRRTIDADRMLAEYGLDSLGSQELRIHIEAETGIRVSTVEISTIRDLAESLYDKLTSKANAAPTS
;
A
#
# COMPACT_ATOMS: atom_id res chain seq x y z
N GLY A 1 18.18 -22.33 -19.16
CA GLY A 1 16.73 -22.30 -19.36
C GLY A 1 16.09 -21.87 -18.06
N TYR A 2 15.33 -20.78 -18.07
CA TYR A 2 14.61 -20.32 -16.89
C TYR A 2 13.30 -21.11 -16.76
N ALA A 3 13.10 -21.75 -15.61
CA ALA A 3 11.84 -22.43 -15.29
C ALA A 3 10.78 -21.39 -14.88
N PRO A 4 9.51 -21.56 -15.28
CA PRO A 4 8.45 -20.66 -14.86
C PRO A 4 8.16 -20.89 -13.38
N VAL A 5 8.18 -19.81 -12.58
CA VAL A 5 7.66 -19.80 -11.21
C VAL A 5 6.14 -19.86 -11.26
N ILE A 6 5.61 -21.03 -11.65
CA ILE A 6 4.22 -21.41 -11.39
C ILE A 6 4.15 -21.75 -9.90
N GLY A 7 3.42 -20.90 -9.17
CA GLY A 7 2.88 -21.09 -7.82
C GLY A 7 3.51 -22.21 -6.99
N SER A 8 4.55 -21.88 -6.23
CA SER A 8 5.13 -22.80 -5.27
C SER A 8 4.10 -23.12 -4.17
N PRO A 9 3.68 -24.39 -3.99
CA PRO A 9 2.68 -24.79 -2.99
C PRO A 9 3.05 -24.39 -1.55
N MET A 10 4.35 -24.24 -1.30
CA MET A 10 4.90 -23.84 0.00
C MET A 10 4.55 -22.39 0.39
N LEU A 11 4.38 -21.47 -0.57
CA LEU A 11 3.95 -20.09 -0.30
C LEU A 11 2.45 -20.04 0.09
N MET A 12 1.61 -20.87 -0.54
CA MET A 12 0.19 -20.98 -0.19
C MET A 12 -0.03 -21.65 1.17
N ALA A 13 0.79 -22.65 1.51
CA ALA A 13 0.70 -23.34 2.81
C ALA A 13 1.11 -22.43 3.98
N PHE A 14 2.05 -21.50 3.78
CA PHE A 14 2.41 -20.48 4.78
C PHE A 14 1.32 -19.43 4.96
N ALA A 15 0.67 -19.02 3.86
CA ALA A 15 -0.42 -18.06 3.91
C ALA A 15 -1.61 -18.59 4.73
N GLN A 16 -1.93 -19.89 4.68
CA GLN A 16 -3.06 -20.51 5.40
C GLN A 16 -3.00 -20.42 6.94
N ARG A 17 -1.85 -20.08 7.52
CA ARG A 17 -1.69 -19.90 8.98
C ARG A 17 -1.56 -18.45 9.43
N SER A 18 -1.55 -17.50 8.50
CA SER A 18 -1.40 -16.08 8.79
C SER A 18 -2.60 -15.29 8.26
N PRO A 19 -2.98 -14.17 8.90
CA PRO A 19 -3.99 -13.25 8.36
C PRO A 19 -3.64 -12.70 6.95
N PHE A 20 -2.41 -12.98 6.47
CA PHE A 20 -1.92 -12.71 5.13
C PHE A 20 -2.70 -13.42 4.00
N ALA A 21 -3.20 -14.65 4.18
CA ALA A 21 -3.91 -15.37 3.09
C ALA A 21 -5.23 -14.72 2.67
N GLU A 22 -6.01 -14.24 3.63
CA GLU A 22 -7.32 -13.64 3.37
C GLU A 22 -7.17 -12.28 2.66
N ASN A 23 -6.15 -11.51 3.03
CA ASN A 23 -5.77 -10.27 2.34
C ASN A 23 -5.28 -10.53 0.91
N PHE A 24 -4.50 -11.60 0.69
CA PHE A 24 -3.97 -11.94 -0.63
C PHE A 24 -5.08 -12.34 -1.63
N GLN A 25 -6.12 -13.04 -1.16
CA GLN A 25 -7.29 -13.38 -1.97
C GLN A 25 -8.12 -12.14 -2.36
N SER A 26 -8.26 -11.17 -1.44
CA SER A 26 -8.91 -9.88 -1.73
C SER A 26 -8.08 -9.03 -2.70
N MET A 27 -6.75 -9.07 -2.58
CA MET A 27 -5.81 -8.37 -3.46
C MET A 27 -5.85 -8.87 -4.91
N GLY A 28 -6.16 -10.16 -5.11
CA GLY A 28 -6.40 -10.74 -6.44
C GLY A 28 -7.65 -10.17 -7.15
N LYS A 29 -8.66 -9.72 -6.39
CA LYS A 29 -9.87 -9.08 -6.94
C LYS A 29 -9.67 -7.60 -7.29
N SER A 30 -8.85 -6.85 -6.52
CA SER A 30 -8.51 -5.44 -6.81
C SER A 30 -7.70 -5.25 -8.10
N ARG A 31 -7.13 -6.32 -8.67
CA ARG A 31 -6.32 -6.27 -9.90
C ARG A 31 -7.16 -6.10 -11.18
N ALA A 32 -8.47 -6.34 -11.14
CA ALA A 32 -9.35 -6.37 -12.32
C ALA A 32 -10.25 -5.13 -12.48
N GLY A 33 -10.33 -4.27 -11.48
CA GLY A 33 -11.04 -2.99 -11.50
C GLY A 33 -10.49 -2.16 -10.35
N GLY A 34 -10.23 -0.87 -10.57
CA GLY A 34 -9.52 0.00 -9.62
C GLY A 34 -9.98 -0.20 -8.17
N SER A 35 -9.04 -0.13 -7.23
CA SER A 35 -9.31 -0.32 -5.79
C SER A 35 -10.44 0.59 -5.32
N LYS A 36 -11.23 0.09 -4.36
CA LYS A 36 -12.28 0.89 -3.71
C LYS A 36 -11.70 2.18 -3.11
N PHE A 37 -10.51 2.11 -2.54
CA PHE A 37 -9.81 3.29 -2.01
C PHE A 37 -9.56 4.37 -3.06
N LEU A 38 -9.09 4.01 -4.26
CA LEU A 38 -8.88 5.00 -5.32
C LEU A 38 -10.18 5.59 -5.83
N ALA A 39 -11.25 4.80 -5.91
CA ALA A 39 -12.57 5.32 -6.27
C ALA A 39 -13.01 6.39 -5.27
N GLU A 40 -12.98 6.08 -3.97
CA GLU A 40 -13.30 7.03 -2.90
C GLU A 40 -12.37 8.26 -2.92
N LEU A 41 -11.07 8.07 -3.15
CA LEU A 41 -10.11 9.17 -3.20
C LEU A 41 -10.41 10.14 -4.36
N ASN A 42 -10.79 9.62 -5.53
CA ASN A 42 -11.13 10.44 -6.69
C ASN A 42 -12.46 11.20 -6.55
N GLU A 43 -13.35 10.77 -5.64
CA GLU A 43 -14.57 11.51 -5.32
C GLU A 43 -14.31 12.71 -4.40
N LEU A 44 -13.14 12.74 -3.72
CA LEU A 44 -12.75 13.83 -2.85
C LEU A 44 -12.07 14.96 -3.63
N PRO A 45 -12.26 16.24 -3.22
CA PRO A 45 -11.47 17.34 -3.74
C PRO A 45 -9.98 17.14 -3.40
N GLN A 46 -9.11 17.56 -4.32
CA GLN A 46 -7.68 17.27 -4.25
C GLN A 46 -6.99 17.81 -2.99
N GLU A 47 -7.51 18.88 -2.39
CA GLU A 47 -7.06 19.43 -1.11
C GLU A 47 -7.23 18.47 0.09
N GLU A 48 -8.19 17.55 0.02
CA GLU A 48 -8.45 16.55 1.07
C GLU A 48 -7.61 15.28 0.91
N TRP A 49 -6.99 15.07 -0.25
CA TRP A 49 -6.21 13.87 -0.55
C TRP A 49 -5.09 13.61 0.46
N PRO A 50 -4.24 14.60 0.84
CA PRO A 50 -3.18 14.35 1.81
C PRO A 50 -3.73 13.86 3.16
N GLY A 51 -4.89 14.37 3.60
CA GLY A 51 -5.56 13.90 4.81
C GLY A 51 -6.04 12.46 4.69
N ARG A 52 -6.72 12.13 3.58
CA ARG A 52 -7.24 10.78 3.31
C ARG A 52 -6.11 9.74 3.18
N LEU A 53 -5.02 10.09 2.50
CA LEU A 53 -3.82 9.25 2.35
C LEU A 53 -3.13 8.98 3.68
N ARG A 54 -2.91 10.02 4.50
CA ARG A 54 -2.36 9.86 5.86
C ARG A 54 -3.19 8.89 6.69
N ARG A 55 -4.52 9.04 6.67
CA ARG A 55 -5.42 8.13 7.39
C ARG A 55 -5.31 6.69 6.90
N PHE A 56 -5.35 6.48 5.58
CA PHE A 56 -5.19 5.15 4.98
C PHE A 56 -3.88 4.49 5.43
N LEU A 57 -2.76 5.20 5.33
CA LEU A 57 -1.45 4.69 5.72
C LEU A 57 -1.37 4.39 7.22
N SER A 58 -1.88 5.27 8.08
CA SER A 58 -1.95 5.04 9.53
C SER A 58 -2.78 3.80 9.88
N GLU A 59 -3.91 3.58 9.19
CA GLU A 59 -4.74 2.38 9.36
C GLU A 59 -3.98 1.12 8.94
N GLN A 60 -3.33 1.11 7.77
CA GLN A 60 -2.57 -0.06 7.30
C GLN A 60 -1.38 -0.37 8.21
N VAL A 61 -0.57 0.63 8.58
CA VAL A 61 0.59 0.43 9.46
C VAL A 61 0.13 0.05 10.87
N GLY A 62 -0.97 0.62 11.35
CA GLY A 62 -1.56 0.25 12.64
C GLY A 62 -2.01 -1.21 12.71
N LEU A 63 -2.46 -1.79 11.59
CA LEU A 63 -2.77 -3.22 11.49
C LEU A 63 -1.50 -4.08 11.52
N ILE A 64 -0.46 -3.69 10.79
CA ILE A 64 0.84 -4.40 10.73
C ILE A 64 1.49 -4.41 12.12
N LEU A 65 1.59 -3.24 12.75
CA LEU A 65 2.28 -3.05 14.03
C LEU A 65 1.37 -3.26 15.25
N ARG A 66 0.07 -3.46 15.05
CA ARG A 66 -0.97 -3.66 16.08
C ARG A 66 -0.99 -2.57 17.15
N ARG A 67 -0.74 -1.32 16.75
CA ARG A 67 -0.68 -0.15 17.64
C ARG A 67 -1.03 1.13 16.91
N THR A 68 -1.38 2.18 17.67
CA THR A 68 -1.50 3.54 17.12
C THR A 68 -0.14 4.11 16.76
N ILE A 69 -0.09 4.81 15.63
CA ILE A 69 1.13 5.36 15.02
C ILE A 69 1.01 6.87 14.98
N ASP A 70 2.02 7.57 15.52
CA ASP A 70 2.23 8.99 15.28
C ASP A 70 2.73 9.20 13.85
N ALA A 71 2.08 10.08 13.10
CA ALA A 71 2.35 10.27 11.68
C ALA A 71 3.70 10.94 11.39
N ASP A 72 4.26 11.63 12.38
CA ASP A 72 5.52 12.37 12.29
C ASP A 72 6.74 11.57 12.79
N ARG A 73 6.49 10.42 13.42
CA ARG A 73 7.57 9.56 13.91
C ARG A 73 7.97 8.54 12.85
N MET A 74 9.27 8.21 12.80
CA MET A 74 9.81 7.22 11.88
C MET A 74 9.18 5.84 12.14
N LEU A 75 8.74 5.17 11.09
CA LEU A 75 8.12 3.85 11.20
C LEU A 75 9.08 2.78 11.74
N ALA A 76 10.37 2.90 11.44
CA ALA A 76 11.41 2.04 12.00
C ALA A 76 11.47 2.10 13.53
N GLU A 77 11.17 3.25 14.15
CA GLU A 77 11.15 3.39 15.62
C GLU A 77 9.96 2.65 16.26
N TYR A 78 8.93 2.34 15.48
CA TYR A 78 7.82 1.50 15.94
C TYR A 78 8.07 0.00 15.72
N GLY A 79 9.25 -0.37 15.21
CA GLY A 79 9.61 -1.76 14.93
C GLY A 79 9.09 -2.26 13.58
N LEU A 80 8.82 -1.36 12.62
CA LEU A 80 8.56 -1.79 11.25
C LEU A 80 9.85 -2.40 10.67
N ASP A 81 9.80 -3.69 10.42
CA ASP A 81 10.92 -4.47 9.89
C ASP A 81 10.84 -4.61 8.36
N SER A 82 11.76 -5.39 7.78
CA SER A 82 11.80 -5.63 6.35
C SER A 82 10.54 -6.31 5.82
N LEU A 83 9.93 -7.21 6.61
CA LEU A 83 8.72 -7.92 6.19
C LEU A 83 7.52 -7.00 6.22
N GLY A 84 7.30 -6.27 7.32
CA GLY A 84 6.23 -5.29 7.44
C GLY A 84 6.35 -4.17 6.40
N SER A 85 7.57 -3.74 6.07
CA SER A 85 7.82 -2.79 4.98
C SER A 85 7.42 -3.37 3.62
N GLN A 86 7.68 -4.64 3.37
CA GLN A 86 7.29 -5.30 2.12
C GLN A 86 5.78 -5.50 2.03
N GLU A 87 5.13 -5.89 3.13
CA GLU A 87 3.67 -6.00 3.21
C GLU A 87 3.00 -4.65 2.96
N LEU A 88 3.48 -3.57 3.60
CA LEU A 88 2.97 -2.22 3.39
C LEU A 88 3.08 -1.79 1.92
N ARG A 89 4.21 -2.04 1.26
CA ARG A 89 4.42 -1.70 -0.15
C ARG A 89 3.46 -2.45 -1.08
N ILE A 90 3.26 -3.74 -0.84
CA ILE A 90 2.31 -4.58 -1.59
C ILE A 90 0.89 -4.00 -1.44
N HIS A 91 0.51 -3.64 -0.21
CA HIS A 91 -0.79 -3.05 0.08
C HIS A 91 -1.00 -1.70 -0.60
N ILE A 92 0.00 -0.82 -0.55
CA ILE A 92 -0.05 0.48 -1.24
C ILE A 92 -0.17 0.29 -2.75
N GLU A 93 0.62 -0.59 -3.37
CA GLU A 93 0.55 -0.83 -4.82
C GLU A 93 -0.82 -1.37 -5.23
N ALA A 94 -1.40 -2.28 -4.45
CA ALA A 94 -2.72 -2.81 -4.74
C ALA A 94 -3.84 -1.76 -4.59
N GLU A 95 -3.76 -0.92 -3.56
CA GLU A 95 -4.80 0.07 -3.27
C GLU A 95 -4.62 1.37 -4.04
N THR A 96 -3.46 1.68 -4.61
CA THR A 96 -3.21 2.96 -5.31
C THR A 96 -2.69 2.78 -6.74
N GLY A 97 -2.28 1.56 -7.11
CA GLY A 97 -1.55 1.31 -8.35
C GLY A 97 -0.19 2.00 -8.42
N ILE A 98 0.31 2.58 -7.32
CA ILE A 98 1.61 3.26 -7.24
C ILE A 98 2.62 2.33 -6.57
N ARG A 99 3.77 2.18 -7.21
CA ARG A 99 4.92 1.49 -6.62
C ARG A 99 5.72 2.45 -5.76
N VAL A 100 5.96 2.02 -4.53
CA VAL A 100 6.79 2.72 -3.55
C VAL A 100 8.08 1.92 -3.35
N SER A 101 9.20 2.61 -3.19
CA SER A 101 10.51 2.03 -2.85
C SER A 101 10.70 1.96 -1.32
N THR A 102 11.68 1.20 -0.86
CA THR A 102 11.94 1.05 0.58
C THR A 102 12.41 2.35 1.24
N VAL A 103 13.11 3.22 0.51
CA VAL A 103 13.61 4.51 1.01
C VAL A 103 12.49 5.52 1.28
N GLU A 104 11.33 5.34 0.66
CA GLU A 104 10.14 6.18 0.85
C GLU A 104 9.33 5.75 2.08
N ILE A 105 9.66 4.61 2.69
CA ILE A 105 9.01 4.13 3.92
C ILE A 105 9.72 4.80 5.12
N SER A 106 9.46 6.09 5.33
CA SER A 106 10.01 6.90 6.42
C SER A 106 8.96 7.16 7.52
N THR A 107 8.26 8.29 7.45
CA THR A 107 7.12 8.67 8.30
C THR A 107 5.83 8.48 7.52
N ILE A 108 4.68 8.45 8.20
CA ILE A 108 3.38 8.40 7.51
C ILE A 108 3.16 9.68 6.70
N ARG A 109 3.61 10.83 7.23
CA ARG A 109 3.48 12.13 6.56
C ARG A 109 4.23 12.16 5.23
N ASP A 110 5.52 11.83 5.24
CA ASP A 110 6.35 11.86 4.02
C ASP A 110 5.85 10.86 2.98
N LEU A 111 5.46 9.66 3.43
CA LEU A 111 4.92 8.64 2.54
C LEU A 111 3.60 9.07 1.91
N ALA A 112 2.72 9.75 2.67
CA ALA A 112 1.48 10.29 2.12
C ALA A 112 1.75 11.40 1.08
N GLU A 113 2.71 12.27 1.34
CA GLU A 113 3.12 13.33 0.42
C GLU A 113 3.72 12.76 -0.88
N SER A 114 4.61 11.77 -0.77
CA SER A 114 5.17 11.07 -1.93
C SER A 114 4.09 10.37 -2.76
N LEU A 115 3.11 9.73 -2.11
CA LEU A 115 1.98 9.11 -2.82
C LEU A 115 1.10 10.15 -3.51
N TYR A 116 0.82 11.26 -2.86
CA TYR A 116 0.08 12.36 -3.45
C TYR A 116 0.75 12.85 -4.74
N ASP A 117 2.04 13.20 -4.68
CA ASP A 117 2.80 13.71 -5.83
C ASP A 117 2.79 12.72 -7.01
N LYS A 118 2.97 11.43 -6.73
CA LYS A 118 2.93 10.38 -7.76
C LYS A 118 1.55 10.20 -8.36
N LEU A 119 0.49 10.25 -7.55
CA LEU A 119 -0.88 10.11 -8.03
C LEU A 119 -1.28 11.29 -8.90
N THR A 120 -0.94 12.52 -8.50
CA THR A 120 -1.21 13.73 -9.28
C THR A 120 -0.39 13.78 -10.56
N SER A 121 0.88 13.38 -10.50
CA SER A 121 1.75 13.25 -11.67
C SER A 121 1.22 12.21 -12.66
N LYS A 122 0.77 11.05 -12.17
CA LYS A 122 0.16 9.99 -12.99
C LYS A 122 -1.16 10.43 -13.61
N ALA A 123 -2.01 11.14 -12.87
CA ALA A 123 -3.27 11.68 -13.37
C ALA A 123 -3.04 12.71 -14.50
N ASN A 124 -2.04 13.59 -14.33
CA ASN A 124 -1.67 14.57 -15.35
C ASN A 124 -0.99 13.93 -16.58
N ALA A 125 -0.29 12.81 -16.40
CA ALA A 125 0.39 12.08 -17.47
C ALA A 125 -0.53 11.15 -18.28
N ALA A 126 -1.80 10.99 -17.90
CA ALA A 126 -2.79 10.27 -18.70
C ALA A 126 -3.48 11.27 -19.65
N PRO A 127 -3.08 11.37 -20.94
CA PRO A 127 -3.86 12.13 -21.89
C PRO A 127 -5.21 11.45 -22.07
N THR A 128 -6.27 12.24 -21.90
CA THR A 128 -7.64 11.94 -22.36
C THR A 128 -7.57 11.41 -23.79
N SER A 129 -7.93 10.13 -23.98
CA SER A 129 -8.21 9.55 -25.29
C SER A 129 -9.68 9.69 -25.63
#